data_AF-A0A920RUR6-F1
#
_entry.id   AF-A0A920RUR6-F1
#
_cell.length_a   1.000
_cell.length_b   1.000
_cell.length_c   1.000
_cell.angle_alpha   90.00
_cell.angle_beta   90.00
_cell.angle_gamma   90.00
#
_symmetry.space_group_name_H-M   'P 1'
#
loop_
_entity.id
_entity.type
_entity.pdbx_description
1 polymer ?
#
loop_
_entity_poly.entity_id
_entity_poly.type
_entity_poly.pdbx_seq_one_letter_code
_entity_poly.pdbx_strand_id
1 'polypeptide(L)' 'MRGLADLYDPQSFTYLKGTTVDFVTEGVNEEVKFLNPNVKAVCGCGESFEID' A
#
# COMPACT_ATOMS: atom_id res chain seq x y z
N MET A 1 11.95 -17.18 15.55
CA MET A 1 11.26 -15.92 15.20
C MET A 1 11.69 -15.56 13.79
N ARG A 2 10.76 -15.47 12.82
CA ARG A 2 11.06 -14.88 11.51
C ARG A 2 11.09 -13.37 11.65
N GLY A 3 12.07 -12.73 11.03
CA GLY A 3 12.18 -11.27 11.03
C GLY A 3 11.19 -10.67 10.04
N LEU A 4 10.83 -9.40 10.22
CA LEU A 4 10.01 -8.67 9.24
C LEU A 4 10.62 -8.70 7.83
N ALA A 5 11.95 -8.76 7.73
CA ALA A 5 12.69 -8.90 6.48
C ALA A 5 12.44 -10.22 5.72
N ASP A 6 11.95 -11.27 6.40
CA ASP A 6 11.61 -12.55 5.76
C ASP A 6 10.21 -12.53 5.11
N LEU A 7 9.43 -11.46 5.30
CA LEU A 7 8.03 -11.35 4.85
C LEU A 7 7.87 -10.59 3.52
N TYR A 8 8.94 -10.01 3.00
CA TYR A 8 8.90 -9.25 1.76
C TYR A 8 10.13 -9.53 0.89
N ASP A 9 9.95 -9.44 -0.42
CA ASP A 9 11.07 -9.40 -1.35
C ASP A 9 11.81 -8.05 -1.23
N PRO A 10 13.14 -8.02 -1.10
CA PRO A 10 13.89 -6.79 -0.91
C PRO A 10 13.71 -5.75 -2.01
N GLN A 11 13.47 -6.16 -3.26
CA GLN A 11 13.21 -5.22 -4.37
C GLN A 11 11.84 -4.55 -4.19
N SER A 12 10.86 -5.31 -3.70
CA SER A 12 9.51 -4.85 -3.40
C SER A 12 9.48 -3.78 -2.29
N PHE A 13 10.48 -3.77 -1.40
CA PHE A 13 10.54 -2.79 -0.30
C PHE A 13 10.58 -1.34 -0.80
N THR A 14 11.24 -1.06 -1.92
CA THR A 14 11.30 0.29 -2.49
C THR A 14 9.90 0.82 -2.86
N TYR A 15 9.02 -0.07 -3.33
CA TYR A 15 7.63 0.26 -3.68
C TYR A 15 6.72 0.44 -2.45
N LEU A 16 7.07 -0.16 -1.31
CA LEU A 16 6.27 -0.11 -0.08
C LEU A 16 6.77 0.93 0.92
N LYS A 17 7.97 1.47 0.70
CA LYS A 17 8.61 2.40 1.63
C LYS A 17 7.79 3.69 1.74
N GLY A 18 7.36 3.99 2.96
CA GLY A 18 6.54 5.17 3.25
C GLY A 18 5.04 4.96 3.00
N THR A 19 4.62 3.78 2.54
CA THR A 19 3.21 3.42 2.45
C THR A 19 2.59 3.36 3.86
N THR A 20 1.48 4.05 4.03
CA THR A 20 0.60 3.93 5.19
C THR A 20 -0.64 3.16 4.77
N VAL A 21 -1.07 2.22 5.61
CA VAL A 21 -2.31 1.47 5.40
C VAL A 21 -3.33 2.01 6.38
N ASP A 22 -4.45 2.48 5.84
CA ASP A 22 -5.58 2.95 6.63
C ASP A 22 -6.82 2.09 6.36
N PHE A 23 -7.58 1.79 7.41
CA PHE A 23 -8.83 1.05 7.28
C PHE A 23 -9.96 2.02 7.54
N VAL A 24 -10.74 2.31 6.50
CA VAL A 24 -11.75 3.36 6.54
C VAL A 24 -13.13 2.74 6.35
N THR A 25 -14.06 3.16 7.19
CA THR A 25 -15.48 2.81 7.06
C THR A 25 -16.25 4.05 6.61
N GLU A 26 -16.83 4.00 5.41
CA GLU A 26 -17.64 5.07 4.84
C GLU A 26 -19.07 4.55 4.55
N GLY A 27 -19.98 4.82 5.49
CA GLY A 27 -21.36 4.33 5.41
C GLY A 27 -21.43 2.81 5.62
N VAL A 28 -21.90 2.08 4.60
CA VAL A 28 -21.95 0.60 4.59
C VAL A 28 -20.70 -0.02 3.96
N ASN A 29 -19.78 0.79 3.44
CA ASN A 29 -18.57 0.32 2.79
C ASN A 29 -17.39 0.32 3.75
N GLU A 30 -16.58 -0.72 3.66
CA GLU A 30 -15.33 -0.88 4.39
C GLU A 30 -14.21 -1.04 3.36
N GLU A 31 -13.17 -0.21 3.46
CA GLU A 31 -12.07 -0.17 2.51
C GLU A 31 -10.71 -0.11 3.21
N VAL A 32 -9.74 -0.84 2.68
CA VAL A 32 -8.33 -0.70 3.03
C VAL A 32 -7.70 0.26 2.02
N LYS A 33 -7.28 1.44 2.47
CA LYS A 33 -6.61 2.45 1.63
C LYS A 33 -5.10 2.36 1.80
N PHE A 34 -4.40 2.22 0.68
CA PHE A 34 -2.94 2.26 0.61
C PHE A 34 -2.49 3.66 0.19
N LEU A 35 -1.86 4.38 1.10
CA LEU A 35 -1.39 5.75 0.89
C LEU A 35 0.13 5.75 0.81
N ASN A 36 0.69 5.92 -0.38
CA ASN A 36 2.14 6.01 -0.57
C ASN A 36 2.51 7.36 -1.19
N PRO A 37 3.37 8.17 -0.54
CA PRO A 37 3.74 9.49 -1.03
C PRO A 37 4.50 9.47 -2.36
N ASN A 38 5.02 8.31 -2.78
CA ASN A 38 5.76 8.15 -4.04
C ASN A 38 4.86 7.73 -5.22
N VAL A 39 3.55 7.58 -4.99
CA VAL A 39 2.61 7.17 -6.03
C VAL A 39 2.21 8.36 -6.90
N LYS A 40 2.30 8.17 -8.21
CA LYS A 40 1.88 9.15 -9.23
C LYS A 40 0.43 8.99 -9.65
N ALA A 41 -0.04 7.76 -9.72
CA ALA A 41 -1.39 7.44 -10.15
C ALA A 41 -1.91 6.22 -9.39
N VAL A 42 -3.21 6.21 -9.09
CA VAL A 42 -3.93 5.09 -8.47
C VAL A 42 -5.12 4.77 -9.36
N CYS A 43 -5.37 3.48 -9.60
CA CYS A 43 -6.59 3.04 -10.29
C CYS A 43 -7.81 3.35 -9.40
N GLY A 44 -8.95 3.73 -10.00
CA GLY A 44 -10.13 4.17 -9.24
C GLY A 44 -10.73 3.13 -8.28
N CYS A 45 -10.37 1.85 -8.42
CA CYS A 45 -10.73 0.76 -7.51
C CYS A 45 -9.68 0.47 -6.42
N GLY A 46 -8.58 1.22 -6.37
CA GLY A 46 -7.57 1.13 -5.30
C GLY A 46 -6.62 -0.06 -5.37
N GLU A 47 -6.79 -0.97 -6.33
CA GLU A 47 -6.02 -2.23 -6.41
C GLU A 47 -4.68 -2.11 -7.16
N SER A 48 -4.40 -0.96 -7.76
CA SER A 48 -3.21 -0.75 -8.59
C SER A 48 -2.73 0.70 -8.51
N PHE A 49 -1.41 0.89 -8.55
CA PHE A 49 -0.79 2.20 -8.51
C PHE A 49 0.52 2.24 -9.31
N GLU A 50 0.90 3.43 -9.75
CA GLU A 50 2.12 3.71 -10.49
C GLU A 50 3.10 4.52 -9.62
N ILE A 51 4.37 4.14 -9.63
CA ILE A 51 5.48 4.86 -8.99
C ILE A 51 6.56 5.19 -10.04
N ASP A 52 7.43 6.15 -9.75
CA ASP A 52 8.67 6.39 -10.52
C ASP A 52 9.71 5.27 -10.38
#